data_AF-A0A0E2B0N7-F1
#
_entry.id   AF-A0A0E2B0N7-F1
#
_cell.length_a   1.000
_cell.length_b   1.000
_cell.length_c   1.000
_cell.angle_alpha   90.00
_cell.angle_beta   90.00
_cell.angle_gamma   90.00
#
_symmetry.space_group_name_H-M   'P 1'
#
loop_
_entity.id
_entity.type
_entity.pdbx_description
1 polymer ?
#
loop_
_entity_poly.entity_id
_entity_poly.type
_entity_poly.pdbx_seq_one_letter_code
_entity_poly.pdbx_strand_id
1 'polypeptide(L)'
;MEEFKTTPYIRLLSEGNAAKEDFEKALSDFTHRIYEFCMKEKDRVFIYFSLHCIRTQLIQIEEMRTETGGKLSASGGIAFVDAAIEWTKGMPRGNEESTQGNGGETEDDAPPQIVWTGKVIHLMEFIYGSDTLKNFNDGKVTIKEVAAHFGKMLGIEIKDPSGCYVNMRERVQESRTTYIDSMRDALLERMDKDDEKLYRRKK
;
A
#
# COMPACT_ATOMS: atom_id res chain seq x y z
N MET A 1 -7.82 -8.17 1.35
CA MET A 1 -7.72 -7.46 2.64
C MET A 1 -8.80 -7.88 3.66
N GLU A 2 -10.08 -8.06 3.27
CA GLU A 2 -11.08 -8.58 4.23
C GLU A 2 -10.75 -9.98 4.76
N GLU A 3 -10.08 -10.81 3.95
CA GLU A 3 -9.73 -12.20 4.26
C GLU A 3 -8.93 -12.38 5.56
N PHE A 4 -8.10 -11.40 5.95
CA PHE A 4 -7.28 -11.50 7.16
C PHE A 4 -8.02 -11.01 8.41
N LYS A 5 -9.01 -10.12 8.25
CA LYS A 5 -9.79 -9.54 9.36
C LYS A 5 -10.72 -10.56 10.02
N THR A 6 -11.13 -11.57 9.28
CA THR A 6 -12.07 -12.61 9.74
C THR A 6 -11.37 -13.91 10.12
N THR A 7 -10.03 -13.91 10.23
CA THR A 7 -9.30 -15.12 10.57
C THR A 7 -9.63 -15.59 12.00
N PRO A 8 -9.60 -16.90 12.27
CA PRO A 8 -9.80 -17.44 13.61
C PRO A 8 -8.87 -16.80 14.65
N TYR A 9 -7.64 -16.47 14.26
CA TYR A 9 -6.66 -15.79 15.12
C TYR A 9 -7.14 -14.41 15.59
N ILE A 10 -7.55 -13.54 14.66
CA ILE A 10 -8.06 -12.20 14.99
C ILE A 10 -9.34 -12.27 15.84
N ARG A 11 -10.22 -13.25 15.55
CA ARG A 11 -11.43 -13.47 16.34
C ARG A 11 -11.12 -13.87 17.78
N LEU A 12 -10.25 -14.86 17.98
CA LEU A 12 -9.88 -15.32 19.33
C LEU A 12 -9.18 -14.22 20.13
N LEU A 13 -8.33 -13.42 19.49
CA LEU A 13 -7.72 -12.24 20.13
C LEU A 13 -8.78 -11.23 20.61
N SER A 14 -9.82 -11.00 19.79
CA SER A 14 -10.92 -10.09 20.13
C SER A 14 -11.81 -10.62 21.25
N GLU A 15 -12.00 -11.94 21.33
CA GLU A 15 -12.74 -12.62 22.41
C GLU A 15 -11.95 -12.68 23.72
N GLY A 16 -10.62 -12.54 23.66
CA GLY A 16 -9.73 -12.36 24.81
C GLY A 16 -9.45 -13.61 25.65
N ASN A 17 -10.03 -14.77 25.30
CA ASN A 17 -9.85 -16.03 26.00
C ASN A 17 -10.04 -17.24 25.08
N ALA A 18 -9.08 -18.16 25.07
CA ALA A 18 -9.12 -19.40 24.30
C ALA A 18 -8.24 -20.47 24.96
N ALA A 19 -8.49 -21.75 24.65
CA ALA A 19 -7.55 -22.80 25.01
C ALA A 19 -6.20 -22.57 24.30
N LYS A 20 -5.10 -22.87 24.98
CA LYS A 20 -3.75 -22.63 24.47
C LYS A 20 -3.53 -23.33 23.11
N GLU A 21 -3.97 -24.59 23.00
CA GLU A 21 -3.84 -25.40 21.78
C GLU A 21 -4.62 -24.79 20.60
N ASP A 22 -5.85 -24.33 20.84
CA ASP A 22 -6.68 -23.68 19.82
C ASP A 22 -6.06 -22.36 19.34
N PHE A 23 -5.49 -21.60 20.27
CA PHE A 23 -4.82 -20.34 19.96
C PHE A 23 -3.53 -20.55 19.15
N GLU A 24 -2.70 -21.52 19.52
CA GLU A 24 -1.49 -21.88 18.77
C GLU A 24 -1.83 -22.37 17.36
N LYS A 25 -2.89 -23.18 17.22
CA LYS A 25 -3.39 -23.62 15.92
C LYS A 25 -3.89 -22.45 15.06
N ALA A 26 -4.63 -21.52 15.66
CA ALA A 26 -5.11 -20.33 14.96
C ALA A 26 -3.97 -19.42 14.52
N LEU A 27 -2.94 -19.23 15.36
CA LEU A 27 -1.73 -18.49 15.00
C LEU A 27 -0.99 -19.16 13.83
N SER A 28 -0.82 -20.49 13.87
CA SER A 28 -0.17 -21.24 12.79
C SER A 28 -0.92 -21.13 11.45
N ASP A 29 -2.25 -21.24 11.47
CA ASP A 29 -3.08 -21.03 10.27
C ASP A 29 -2.95 -19.59 9.75
N PHE A 30 -2.95 -18.60 10.64
CA PHE A 30 -2.79 -17.20 10.29
C PHE A 30 -1.44 -16.90 9.63
N THR A 31 -0.34 -17.38 10.20
CA THR A 31 1.00 -17.17 9.61
C THR A 31 1.16 -17.90 8.29
N HIS A 32 0.58 -19.10 8.15
CA HIS A 32 0.59 -19.83 6.89
C HIS A 32 -0.18 -19.11 5.78
N ARG A 33 -1.34 -18.52 6.08
CA ARG A 33 -2.09 -17.68 5.11
C ARG A 33 -1.30 -16.46 4.66
N ILE A 34 -0.60 -15.79 5.57
CA ILE A 34 0.25 -14.65 5.23
C ILE A 34 1.41 -15.11 4.34
N TYR A 35 2.04 -16.24 4.65
CA TYR A 35 3.07 -16.83 3.81
C TYR A 35 2.55 -17.12 2.40
N GLU A 36 1.42 -17.84 2.28
CA GLU A 36 0.78 -18.15 0.99
C GLU A 36 0.45 -16.88 0.20
N PHE A 37 -0.07 -15.84 0.86
CA PHE A 37 -0.34 -14.54 0.25
C PHE A 37 0.93 -13.90 -0.30
N CYS A 38 2.00 -13.81 0.51
CA CYS A 38 3.28 -13.24 0.10
C CYS A 38 3.96 -14.03 -1.02
N MET A 39 3.72 -15.34 -1.12
CA MET A 39 4.31 -16.20 -2.15
C MET A 39 3.52 -16.19 -3.47
N LYS A 40 2.19 -16.05 -3.41
CA LYS A 40 1.32 -16.04 -4.61
C LYS A 40 1.21 -14.67 -5.26
N GLU A 41 1.22 -13.61 -4.45
CA GLU A 41 1.10 -12.24 -4.95
C GLU A 41 2.41 -11.75 -5.56
N LYS A 42 2.32 -11.11 -6.73
CA LYS A 42 3.48 -10.58 -7.47
C LYS A 42 3.68 -9.09 -7.21
N ASP A 43 2.62 -8.37 -6.87
CA ASP A 43 2.69 -6.93 -6.59
C ASP A 43 3.30 -6.67 -5.21
N ARG A 44 4.60 -6.33 -5.20
CA ARG A 44 5.34 -6.02 -3.97
C ARG A 44 4.79 -4.82 -3.22
N VAL A 45 4.22 -3.83 -3.92
CA VAL A 45 3.64 -2.63 -3.30
C VAL A 45 2.36 -3.03 -2.57
N PHE A 46 1.52 -3.84 -3.23
CA PHE A 46 0.31 -4.38 -2.62
C PHE A 46 0.59 -5.30 -1.43
N ILE A 47 1.59 -6.18 -1.53
CA ILE A 47 2.04 -7.01 -0.39
C ILE A 47 2.48 -6.13 0.77
N TYR A 48 3.37 -5.16 0.51
CA TYR A 48 3.88 -4.25 1.52
C TYR A 48 2.76 -3.53 2.28
N PHE A 49 1.84 -2.89 1.56
CA PHE A 49 0.73 -2.18 2.19
C PHE A 49 -0.24 -3.12 2.90
N SER A 50 -0.51 -4.31 2.35
CA SER A 50 -1.38 -5.30 2.98
C SER A 50 -0.81 -5.80 4.31
N LEU A 51 0.49 -6.11 4.34
CA LEU A 51 1.18 -6.50 5.56
C LEU A 51 1.18 -5.37 6.60
N HIS A 52 1.42 -4.13 6.17
CA HIS A 52 1.34 -2.97 7.07
C HIS A 52 -0.08 -2.75 7.62
N CYS A 53 -1.13 -2.96 6.83
CA CYS A 53 -2.51 -2.91 7.33
C CYS A 53 -2.78 -4.00 8.38
N ILE A 54 -2.34 -5.23 8.14
CA ILE A 54 -2.48 -6.35 9.09
C ILE A 54 -1.72 -6.04 10.39
N ARG A 55 -0.49 -5.54 10.28
CA ARG A 55 0.35 -5.13 11.42
C ARG A 55 -0.36 -4.09 12.29
N THR A 56 -0.88 -3.03 11.68
CA THR A 56 -1.59 -1.96 12.40
C THR A 56 -2.82 -2.50 13.13
N GLN A 57 -3.58 -3.41 12.49
CA GLN A 57 -4.72 -4.05 13.14
C GLN A 57 -4.31 -4.87 14.37
N LEU A 58 -3.24 -5.66 14.27
CA LEU A 58 -2.75 -6.47 15.39
C LEU A 58 -2.25 -5.61 16.56
N ILE A 59 -1.58 -4.48 16.27
CA ILE A 59 -1.15 -3.51 17.29
C ILE A 59 -2.35 -2.94 18.01
N GLN A 60 -3.38 -2.51 17.28
CA GLN A 60 -4.60 -1.98 17.88
C GLN A 60 -5.28 -3.00 18.80
N ILE A 61 -5.32 -4.27 18.39
CA ILE A 61 -5.87 -5.35 19.23
C ILE A 61 -5.03 -5.56 20.49
N GLU A 62 -3.70 -5.51 20.38
CA GLU A 62 -2.78 -5.64 21.53
C GLU A 62 -2.92 -4.47 22.51
N GLU A 63 -3.07 -3.24 22.02
CA GLU A 63 -3.32 -2.05 22.84
C GLU A 63 -4.65 -2.18 23.60
N MET A 64 -5.75 -2.52 22.89
CA MET A 64 -7.05 -2.76 23.52
C MET A 64 -6.99 -3.89 24.57
N ARG A 65 -6.21 -4.95 24.32
CA ARG A 65 -5.97 -6.03 25.29
C ARG A 65 -5.30 -5.51 26.56
N THR A 66 -4.32 -4.60 26.46
CA THR A 66 -3.66 -4.03 27.64
C THR A 66 -4.61 -3.21 28.50
N GLU A 67 -5.60 -2.56 27.88
CA GLU A 67 -6.65 -1.81 28.58
C GLU A 67 -7.72 -2.71 29.22
N THR A 68 -8.10 -3.80 28.56
CA THR A 68 -9.16 -4.71 29.05
C THR A 68 -8.65 -5.88 29.90
N GLY A 69 -7.34 -6.07 30.00
CA GLY A 69 -6.72 -7.19 30.74
C GLY A 69 -6.87 -8.55 30.05
N GLY A 70 -6.99 -8.58 28.72
CA GLY A 70 -7.13 -9.82 27.95
C GLY A 70 -5.92 -10.76 28.08
N LYS A 71 -6.19 -12.08 28.08
CA LYS A 71 -5.17 -13.13 28.32
C LYS A 71 -4.35 -13.52 27.08
N LEU A 72 -4.89 -13.27 25.88
CA LEU A 72 -4.27 -13.67 24.61
C LEU A 72 -3.56 -12.48 23.96
N SER A 73 -2.29 -12.64 23.60
CA SER A 73 -1.49 -11.57 22.99
C SER A 73 -1.34 -11.75 21.48
N ALA A 74 -1.42 -10.64 20.76
CA ALA A 74 -1.16 -10.55 19.32
C ALA A 74 0.34 -10.53 18.98
N SER A 75 1.23 -10.49 19.98
CA SER A 75 2.69 -10.38 19.81
C SER A 75 3.29 -11.39 18.83
N GLY A 76 2.83 -12.65 18.86
CA GLY A 76 3.29 -13.69 17.92
C GLY A 76 2.95 -13.36 16.46
N GLY A 77 1.73 -12.89 16.20
CA GLY A 77 1.31 -12.44 14.87
C GLY A 77 2.06 -11.19 14.42
N ILE A 78 2.26 -10.22 15.33
CA ILE A 78 3.02 -8.99 15.03
C ILE A 78 4.45 -9.33 14.62
N ALA A 79 5.14 -10.17 15.40
CA ALA A 79 6.51 -10.57 15.11
C ALA A 79 6.65 -11.26 13.75
N PHE A 80 5.68 -12.11 13.38
CA PHE A 80 5.66 -12.76 12.08
C PHE A 80 5.42 -11.75 10.94
N VAL A 81 4.45 -10.85 11.08
CA VAL A 81 4.17 -9.82 10.08
C VAL A 81 5.35 -8.87 9.91
N ASP A 82 6.03 -8.50 10.99
CA ASP A 82 7.26 -7.70 10.93
C ASP A 82 8.36 -8.44 10.15
N ALA A 83 8.56 -9.73 10.39
CA ALA A 83 9.51 -10.54 9.63
C ALA A 83 9.11 -10.63 8.14
N ALA A 84 7.82 -10.75 7.84
CA ALA A 84 7.32 -10.76 6.46
C ALA A 84 7.54 -9.40 5.77
N ILE A 85 7.32 -8.28 6.46
CA ILE A 85 7.60 -6.93 5.95
C ILE A 85 9.10 -6.78 5.66
N GLU A 86 9.97 -7.19 6.59
CA GLU A 86 11.42 -7.15 6.35
C GLU A 86 11.83 -8.06 5.18
N TRP A 87 11.20 -9.22 5.03
CA TRP A 87 11.40 -10.09 3.87
C TRP A 87 11.03 -9.41 2.55
N THR A 88 9.96 -8.61 2.51
CA THR A 88 9.63 -7.82 1.30
C THR A 88 10.71 -6.80 0.92
N LYS A 89 11.47 -6.30 1.91
CA LYS A 89 12.59 -5.35 1.69
C LYS A 89 13.88 -6.06 1.28
N GLY A 90 14.11 -7.28 1.76
CA GLY A 90 15.36 -8.04 1.59
C GLY A 90 15.42 -8.97 0.38
N MET A 91 14.33 -9.13 -0.39
CA MET A 91 14.34 -9.98 -1.58
C MET A 91 15.35 -9.44 -2.61
N PRO A 92 16.34 -10.23 -3.07
CA PRO A 92 17.27 -9.81 -4.10
C PRO A 92 16.49 -9.24 -5.28
N ARG A 93 16.91 -8.08 -5.80
CA ARG A 93 16.58 -7.72 -7.19
C ARG A 93 17.12 -8.86 -8.02
N GLY A 94 16.26 -9.77 -8.49
CA GLY A 94 16.64 -10.71 -9.54
C GLY A 94 17.32 -9.90 -10.63
N ASN A 95 18.54 -10.30 -10.96
CA ASN A 95 19.52 -9.58 -11.76
C ASN A 95 18.89 -8.62 -12.77
N GLU A 96 19.27 -7.34 -12.69
CA GLU A 96 19.31 -6.46 -13.85
C GLU A 96 20.36 -7.04 -14.81
N GLU A 97 20.00 -8.11 -15.52
CA GLU A 97 20.67 -8.47 -16.76
C GLU A 97 20.13 -7.53 -17.84
N SER A 98 20.95 -6.54 -18.14
CA SER A 98 20.98 -5.89 -19.44
C SER A 98 21.03 -6.95 -20.54
N THR A 99 19.90 -7.19 -21.19
CA THR A 99 19.88 -7.86 -22.50
C THR A 99 18.89 -7.17 -23.42
N GLN A 100 19.45 -6.27 -24.24
CA GLN A 100 18.88 -5.96 -25.54
C GLN A 100 19.06 -7.23 -26.40
N GLY A 101 17.98 -7.96 -26.68
CA GLY A 101 18.05 -9.21 -27.42
C GLY A 101 16.67 -9.78 -27.74
N ASN A 102 16.31 -9.68 -29.00
CA ASN A 102 15.07 -10.10 -29.64
C ASN A 102 14.82 -11.62 -29.50
N GLY A 103 13.58 -12.04 -29.17
CA GLY A 103 13.16 -13.44 -29.19
C GLY A 103 11.80 -13.62 -28.54
N GLY A 104 10.76 -13.80 -29.37
CA GLY A 104 9.39 -13.90 -28.93
C GLY A 104 9.12 -15.14 -28.07
N GLU A 105 8.53 -14.89 -26.91
CA GLU A 105 7.80 -15.88 -26.12
C GLU A 105 6.49 -15.22 -25.68
N THR A 106 5.40 -15.97 -25.78
CA THR A 106 4.01 -15.55 -25.70
C THR A 106 3.68 -14.71 -24.47
N GLU A 107 3.42 -13.43 -24.69
CA GLU A 107 2.80 -12.47 -23.77
C GLU A 107 1.32 -12.80 -23.61
N ASP A 108 0.91 -13.61 -22.63
CA ASP A 108 -0.53 -13.64 -22.27
C ASP A 108 -0.85 -14.07 -20.83
N ASP A 109 0.06 -13.87 -19.87
CA ASP A 109 -0.29 -14.10 -18.45
C ASP A 109 0.47 -13.23 -17.44
N ALA A 110 1.08 -12.13 -17.92
CA ALA A 110 1.58 -11.09 -17.03
C ALA A 110 0.43 -10.15 -16.67
N PRO A 111 0.17 -9.87 -15.37
CA PRO A 111 -0.82 -8.88 -15.00
C PRO A 111 -0.48 -7.54 -15.69
N PRO A 112 -1.50 -6.81 -16.17
CA PRO A 112 -1.28 -5.60 -16.96
C PRO A 112 -0.44 -4.60 -16.15
N GLN A 113 0.63 -4.13 -16.77
CA GLN A 113 1.51 -3.15 -16.14
C GLN A 113 0.75 -1.84 -15.90
N ILE A 114 0.80 -1.34 -14.67
CA ILE A 114 0.23 -0.04 -14.32
C ILE A 114 1.22 1.03 -14.77
N VAL A 115 0.81 1.85 -15.73
CA VAL A 115 1.61 2.95 -16.27
C VAL A 115 0.94 4.29 -16.02
N TRP A 116 1.74 5.33 -15.76
CA TRP A 116 1.22 6.69 -15.64
C TRP A 116 0.99 7.29 -17.03
N THR A 117 -0.26 7.60 -17.32
CA THR A 117 -0.67 8.21 -18.60
C THR A 117 -0.90 9.73 -18.50
N GLY A 118 -0.83 10.29 -17.29
CA GLY A 118 -0.94 11.73 -17.06
C GLY A 118 0.34 12.49 -17.41
N LYS A 119 0.31 13.82 -17.29
CA LYS A 119 1.52 14.65 -17.45
C LYS A 119 2.49 14.43 -16.29
N VAL A 120 3.80 14.51 -16.55
CA VAL A 120 4.84 14.44 -15.49
C VAL A 120 4.60 15.49 -14.40
N ILE A 121 4.23 16.71 -14.79
CA ILE A 121 3.96 17.80 -13.84
C ILE A 121 2.79 17.48 -12.89
N HIS A 122 1.79 16.70 -13.34
CA HIS A 122 0.67 16.26 -12.49
C HIS A 122 1.14 15.24 -11.45
N LEU A 123 1.94 14.26 -11.88
CA LEU A 123 2.55 13.29 -10.95
C LEU A 123 3.45 13.98 -9.93
N MET A 124 4.25 14.95 -10.37
CA MET A 124 5.10 15.74 -9.48
C MET A 124 4.30 16.57 -8.49
N GLU A 125 3.16 17.13 -8.89
CA GLU A 125 2.27 17.84 -7.98
C GLU A 125 1.75 16.94 -6.86
N PHE A 126 1.31 15.73 -7.19
CA PHE A 126 0.93 14.71 -6.21
C PHE A 126 2.09 14.34 -5.27
N ILE A 127 3.28 14.11 -5.83
CA ILE A 127 4.48 13.75 -5.06
C ILE A 127 4.84 14.87 -4.08
N TYR A 128 4.90 16.13 -4.53
CA TYR A 128 5.22 17.27 -3.67
C TYR A 128 4.15 17.52 -2.60
N GLY A 129 2.86 17.36 -2.94
CA GLY A 129 1.78 17.47 -1.96
C GLY A 129 1.91 16.41 -0.86
N SER A 130 2.20 15.16 -1.23
CA SER A 130 2.38 14.05 -0.30
C SER A 130 3.66 14.18 0.54
N ASP A 131 4.75 14.66 -0.06
CA ASP A 131 6.02 14.94 0.62
C ASP A 131 5.90 16.08 1.64
N THR A 132 5.15 17.14 1.30
CA THR A 132 4.88 18.26 2.22
C THR A 132 4.15 17.79 3.49
N LEU A 133 3.29 16.77 3.35
CA LEU A 133 2.60 16.10 4.46
C LEU A 133 3.46 15.05 5.18
N LYS A 134 4.69 14.79 4.71
CA LYS A 134 5.62 13.78 5.22
C LYS A 134 5.10 12.34 5.09
N ASN A 135 4.26 12.08 4.10
CA ASN A 135 3.66 10.75 3.89
C ASN A 135 4.69 9.68 3.48
N PHE A 136 5.87 10.09 3.01
CA PHE A 136 6.93 9.16 2.63
C PHE A 136 7.96 9.04 3.74
N ASN A 137 8.08 7.84 4.32
CA ASN A 137 9.08 7.48 5.34
C ASN A 137 9.17 8.50 6.49
N ASP A 138 8.04 9.03 6.97
CA ASP A 138 7.96 10.08 7.99
C ASP A 138 8.76 11.36 7.64
N GLY A 139 8.88 11.67 6.34
CA GLY A 139 9.67 12.79 5.82
C GLY A 139 11.19 12.58 5.84
N LYS A 140 11.66 11.32 5.99
CA LYS A 140 13.10 10.98 6.00
C LYS A 140 13.68 10.69 4.61
N VAL A 141 12.86 10.77 3.57
CA VAL A 141 13.27 10.54 2.19
C VAL A 141 13.31 11.85 1.42
N THR A 142 14.19 11.95 0.42
CA THR A 142 14.26 13.13 -0.43
C THR A 142 13.27 13.06 -1.59
N ILE A 143 12.81 14.21 -2.07
CA ILE A 143 11.96 14.30 -3.28
C ILE A 143 12.57 13.57 -4.47
N LYS A 144 13.91 13.60 -4.64
CA LYS A 144 14.58 12.94 -5.77
C LYS A 144 14.43 11.42 -5.70
N GLU A 145 14.57 10.84 -4.51
CA GLU A 145 14.39 9.41 -4.29
C GLU A 145 12.94 9.00 -4.52
N VAL A 146 11.98 9.79 -4.02
CA VAL A 146 10.54 9.55 -4.25
C VAL A 146 10.21 9.64 -5.74
N ALA A 147 10.65 10.69 -6.43
CA ALA A 147 10.42 10.85 -7.86
C ALA A 147 11.02 9.72 -8.69
N ALA A 148 12.25 9.29 -8.39
CA ALA A 148 12.88 8.16 -9.06
C ALA A 148 12.09 6.85 -8.83
N HIS A 149 11.61 6.64 -7.60
CA HIS A 149 10.80 5.47 -7.25
C HIS A 149 9.47 5.45 -8.03
N PHE A 150 8.69 6.52 -7.98
CA PHE A 150 7.43 6.63 -8.71
C PHE A 150 7.63 6.57 -10.23
N GLY A 151 8.70 7.17 -10.75
CA GLY A 151 9.04 7.11 -12.16
C GLY A 151 9.28 5.67 -12.64
N LYS A 152 10.09 4.90 -11.90
CA LYS A 152 10.31 3.48 -12.20
C LYS A 152 9.03 2.66 -12.05
N MET A 153 8.28 2.87 -10.96
CA MET A 153 7.06 2.12 -10.65
C MET A 153 5.96 2.32 -11.70
N LEU A 154 5.81 3.55 -12.21
CA LEU A 154 4.75 3.91 -13.13
C LEU A 154 5.20 4.00 -14.60
N GLY A 155 6.41 3.54 -14.91
CA GLY A 155 6.94 3.54 -16.27
C GLY A 155 7.07 4.93 -16.90
N ILE A 156 7.37 5.97 -16.10
CA ILE A 156 7.49 7.34 -16.57
C ILE A 156 8.84 7.97 -16.16
N GLU A 157 9.46 8.69 -17.09
CA GLU A 157 10.72 9.38 -16.83
C GLU A 157 10.49 10.76 -16.21
N ILE A 158 11.03 10.98 -15.01
CA ILE A 158 11.00 12.27 -14.32
C ILE A 158 12.40 12.89 -14.34
N LYS A 159 12.68 13.71 -15.36
CA LYS A 159 14.01 14.29 -15.59
C LYS A 159 14.38 15.39 -14.60
N ASP A 160 13.42 16.26 -14.26
CA ASP A 160 13.68 17.42 -13.43
C ASP A 160 12.55 17.64 -12.39
N PRO A 161 12.60 16.93 -11.25
CA PRO A 161 11.66 17.13 -10.15
C PRO A 161 11.64 18.57 -9.64
N SER A 162 12.80 19.22 -9.53
CA SER A 162 12.93 20.56 -8.96
C SER A 162 12.37 21.64 -9.88
N GLY A 163 12.64 21.56 -11.19
CA GLY A 163 12.03 22.46 -12.17
C GLY A 163 10.52 22.27 -12.26
N CYS A 164 10.00 21.05 -12.08
CA CYS A 164 8.55 20.83 -11.93
C CYS A 164 7.97 21.65 -10.78
N TYR A 165 8.66 21.71 -9.63
CA TYR A 165 8.21 22.54 -8.49
C TYR A 165 8.23 24.03 -8.78
N VAL A 166 9.28 24.53 -9.45
CA VAL A 166 9.35 25.92 -9.91
C VAL A 166 8.18 26.23 -10.85
N ASN A 167 7.95 25.38 -11.85
CA ASN A 167 6.84 25.52 -12.79
C ASN A 167 5.48 25.56 -12.08
N MET A 168 5.28 24.75 -11.03
CA MET A 168 4.05 24.79 -10.21
C MET A 168 3.89 26.13 -9.48
N ARG A 169 4.98 26.63 -8.89
CA ARG A 169 4.98 27.90 -8.15
C ARG A 169 4.70 29.12 -9.03
N GLU A 170 5.10 29.06 -10.30
CA GLU A 170 4.98 30.15 -11.28
C GLU A 170 3.66 30.15 -12.06
N ARG A 171 2.76 29.18 -11.84
CA ARG A 171 1.45 29.16 -12.51
C ARG A 171 0.65 30.41 -12.16
N VAL A 172 0.14 31.10 -13.19
CA VAL A 172 -0.75 32.28 -13.09
C VAL A 172 -2.23 31.88 -13.00
N GLN A 173 -2.53 30.58 -12.98
CA GLN A 173 -3.88 30.06 -12.83
C GLN A 173 -4.48 30.41 -11.47
N GLU A 174 -5.80 30.31 -11.34
CA GLU A 174 -6.53 30.55 -10.09
C GLU A 174 -6.01 29.70 -8.92
N SER A 175 -5.55 28.48 -9.22
CA SER A 175 -4.83 27.61 -8.28
C SER A 175 -3.46 27.19 -8.81
N ARG A 176 -2.45 27.27 -7.94
CA ARG A 176 -1.11 26.71 -8.20
C ARG A 176 -1.09 25.18 -8.11
N THR A 177 -2.08 24.59 -7.44
CA THR A 177 -2.26 23.14 -7.22
C THR A 177 -3.46 22.59 -8.02
N THR A 178 -3.57 23.02 -9.27
CA THR A 178 -4.68 22.71 -10.18
C THR A 178 -4.97 21.21 -10.31
N TYR A 179 -3.94 20.37 -10.33
CA TYR A 179 -4.11 18.93 -10.51
C TYR A 179 -4.68 18.29 -9.23
N ILE A 180 -4.19 18.69 -8.05
CA ILE A 180 -4.75 18.22 -6.78
C ILE A 180 -6.20 18.66 -6.61
N ASP A 181 -6.54 19.90 -6.97
CA ASP A 181 -7.92 20.38 -6.95
C ASP A 181 -8.81 19.54 -7.87
N SER A 182 -8.35 19.28 -9.10
CA SER A 182 -9.08 18.44 -10.06
C SER A 182 -9.25 16.99 -9.57
N MET A 183 -8.23 16.42 -8.91
CA MET A 183 -8.30 15.08 -8.31
C MET A 183 -9.32 15.03 -7.18
N ARG A 184 -9.34 16.05 -6.29
CA ARG A 184 -10.33 16.15 -5.20
C ARG A 184 -11.73 16.19 -5.78
N ASP A 185 -11.98 17.09 -6.71
CA ASP A 185 -13.33 17.31 -7.26
C ASP A 185 -13.83 16.06 -8.00
N ALA A 186 -12.98 15.42 -8.81
CA ALA A 186 -13.32 14.17 -9.50
C ALA A 186 -13.60 13.01 -8.53
N LEU A 187 -12.88 12.93 -7.40
CA LEU A 187 -13.10 11.90 -6.40
C LEU A 187 -14.41 12.12 -5.64
N LEU A 188 -14.72 13.36 -5.26
CA LEU A 188 -15.99 13.72 -4.62
C LEU A 188 -17.18 13.41 -5.54
N GLU A 189 -17.10 13.79 -6.82
CA GLU A 189 -18.15 13.50 -7.80
C GLU A 189 -18.38 11.98 -7.94
N ARG A 190 -17.31 11.18 -7.90
CA ARG A 190 -17.42 9.71 -7.93
C ARG A 190 -18.13 9.18 -6.68
N MET A 191 -17.81 9.70 -5.50
CA MET A 191 -18.45 9.30 -4.24
C MET A 191 -19.95 9.62 -4.29
N ASP A 192 -20.33 10.83 -4.69
CA ASP A 192 -21.72 11.26 -4.81
C ASP A 192 -22.51 10.35 -5.77
N LYS A 193 -21.92 10.01 -6.93
CA LYS A 193 -22.53 9.09 -7.91
C LYS A 193 -22.73 7.69 -7.34
N ASP A 194 -21.80 7.19 -6.54
CA ASP A 194 -21.90 5.85 -5.96
C ASP A 194 -22.91 5.82 -4.80
N ASP A 195 -22.98 6.87 -3.99
CA ASP A 195 -24.00 7.04 -2.94
C ASP A 195 -25.42 7.17 -3.53
N GLU A 196 -25.58 7.93 -4.62
CA GLU A 196 -26.86 8.01 -5.34
C GLU A 196 -27.32 6.64 -5.85
N LYS A 197 -26.41 5.83 -6.43
CA LYS A 197 -26.74 4.47 -6.89
C LYS A 197 -27.17 3.59 -5.73
N LEU A 198 -26.50 3.69 -4.58
CA LEU A 198 -26.85 2.94 -3.36
C LEU A 198 -28.23 3.35 -2.83
N TYR A 199 -28.54 4.65 -2.82
CA TYR A 199 -29.85 5.15 -2.42
C TYR A 199 -30.95 4.63 -3.35
N ARG A 200 -30.73 4.66 -4.67
CA ARG A 200 -31.69 4.14 -5.66
C ARG A 200 -31.90 2.62 -5.57
N ARG A 201 -30.90 1.85 -5.12
CA ARG A 201 -31.02 0.40 -4.92
C ARG A 201 -31.77 0.01 -3.64
N LYS A 202 -31.86 0.92 -2.66
CA LYS A 202 -32.55 0.71 -1.38
C LYS A 202 -34.01 1.15 -1.38
N LYS A 203 -34.46 1.77 -2.47
CA LYS A 203 -35.85 2.17 -2.71
C LYS A 203 -36.54 1.13 -3.59
#